data_AF-A0A9D5V7P7-F1
#
_entry.id   AF-A0A9D5V7P7-F1
#
_cell.length_a   1.000
_cell.length_b   1.000
_cell.length_c   1.000
_cell.angle_alpha   90.00
_cell.angle_beta   90.00
_cell.angle_gamma   90.00
#
_symmetry.space_group_name_H-M   'P 1'
#
loop_
_entity.id
_entity.type
_entity.pdbx_description
1 polymer ?
#
loop_
_entity_poly.entity_id
_entity_poly.type
_entity_poly.pdbx_seq_one_letter_code
_entity_poly.pdbx_strand_id
1 'polypeptide(L)'
;MNPNTIRIEDPFATPPAPATGFALFHYGFRPFFFLAGLFAAVSVPLWVALYAGGVDLNLTASPLAWHGHEMLFGYTGAAIAGFFLTVVPNWTEEKARRGGVLIALSLAWLIGRIAFWAQGVLPYGMVMAADMAFLLGLFWLIYRPLVDPKYRRQFVFVPILGVLIAANAMVHMGIWASIGAGGTGPREGCRWPWTG
;
A
#
# COMPACT_ATOMS: atom_id res chain seq x y z
N MET A 1 -24.89 9.57 56.01
CA MET A 1 -24.60 9.35 54.58
C MET A 1 -23.87 10.56 54.06
N ASN A 2 -22.59 10.45 53.71
CA ASN A 2 -21.79 11.56 53.20
C ASN A 2 -22.02 11.70 51.68
N PRO A 3 -22.57 12.82 51.18
CA PRO A 3 -22.94 12.97 49.77
C PRO A 3 -21.75 13.20 48.80
N ASN A 4 -20.48 13.19 49.26
CA ASN A 4 -19.32 13.48 48.41
C ASN A 4 -18.24 12.39 48.42
N THR A 5 -18.61 11.14 48.13
CA THR A 5 -17.60 10.11 47.77
C THR A 5 -17.52 10.01 46.24
N ILE A 6 -16.48 10.61 45.66
CA ILE A 6 -16.11 10.37 44.26
C ILE A 6 -15.70 8.89 44.18
N ARG A 7 -16.50 8.06 43.49
CA ARG A 7 -16.08 6.71 43.11
C ARG A 7 -14.89 6.83 42.19
N ILE A 8 -13.70 6.57 42.70
CA ILE A 8 -12.53 6.29 41.86
C ILE A 8 -12.72 4.85 41.40
N GLU A 9 -13.27 4.66 40.20
CA GLU A 9 -13.10 3.38 39.51
C GLU A 9 -11.59 3.19 39.30
N ASP A 10 -11.00 2.23 40.01
CA ASP A 10 -9.60 1.89 39.83
C ASP A 10 -9.44 1.25 38.43
N PRO A 11 -8.76 1.93 37.48
CA PRO A 11 -8.63 1.44 36.10
C PRO A 11 -7.82 0.14 36.01
N PHE A 12 -7.24 -0.31 37.12
CA PHE A 12 -6.46 -1.53 37.24
C PHE A 12 -7.21 -2.67 37.96
N ALA A 13 -8.45 -2.45 38.41
CA ALA A 13 -9.19 -3.41 39.23
C ALA A 13 -9.45 -4.76 38.54
N THR A 14 -9.37 -4.83 37.21
CA THR A 14 -9.33 -6.09 36.44
C THR A 14 -8.69 -5.84 35.08
N PRO A 15 -7.51 -6.43 34.77
CA PRO A 15 -7.03 -6.47 33.40
C PRO A 15 -8.09 -7.20 32.54
N PRO A 16 -8.54 -6.62 31.40
CA PRO A 16 -9.41 -7.34 30.49
C PRO A 16 -8.73 -8.66 30.11
N ALA A 17 -9.52 -9.75 30.08
CA ALA A 17 -9.01 -11.09 29.79
C ALA A 17 -8.11 -11.07 28.55
N PRO A 18 -6.96 -11.77 28.57
CA PRO A 18 -6.06 -11.82 27.43
C PRO A 18 -6.82 -12.33 26.21
N ALA A 19 -6.84 -11.50 25.19
CA ALA A 19 -7.33 -11.78 23.87
C ALA A 19 -6.83 -13.15 23.35
N THR A 20 -7.73 -14.13 23.23
CA THR A 20 -7.41 -15.46 22.70
C THR A 20 -7.43 -15.45 21.16
N GLY A 21 -6.25 -15.26 20.55
CA GLY A 21 -6.06 -15.31 19.10
C GLY A 21 -4.68 -14.83 18.66
N PHE A 22 -4.26 -15.16 17.43
CA PHE A 22 -2.96 -14.75 16.90
C PHE A 22 -2.85 -13.21 16.88
N ALA A 23 -1.89 -12.66 17.62
CA ALA A 23 -1.79 -11.23 17.96
C ALA A 23 -1.67 -10.28 16.74
N LEU A 24 -1.36 -10.82 15.57
CA LEU A 24 -1.28 -10.07 14.31
C LEU A 24 -2.65 -9.56 13.82
N PHE A 25 -3.75 -10.23 14.21
CA PHE A 25 -5.11 -9.92 13.73
C PHE A 25 -6.00 -9.22 14.77
N HIS A 26 -5.50 -8.97 15.97
CA HIS A 26 -6.28 -8.37 17.07
C HIS A 26 -6.57 -6.87 16.87
N TYR A 27 -5.77 -6.22 16.02
CA TYR A 27 -5.92 -4.83 15.64
C TYR A 27 -5.53 -4.63 14.17
N GLY A 28 -6.48 -4.15 13.36
CA GLY A 28 -6.33 -4.02 11.90
C GLY A 28 -5.19 -3.10 11.42
N PHE A 29 -4.55 -2.37 12.32
CA PHE A 29 -3.44 -1.46 12.03
C PHE A 29 -2.09 -2.16 11.82
N ARG A 30 -1.83 -3.29 12.47
CA ARG A 30 -0.50 -3.94 12.43
C ARG A 30 -0.09 -4.55 11.09
N PRO A 31 -0.96 -5.24 10.32
CA PRO A 31 -0.49 -6.00 9.15
C PRO A 31 0.10 -5.08 8.10
N PHE A 32 -0.51 -3.93 7.80
CA PHE A 32 0.00 -3.05 6.75
C PHE A 32 1.27 -2.28 7.12
N PHE A 33 1.44 -1.84 8.38
CA PHE A 33 2.71 -1.26 8.82
C PHE A 33 3.83 -2.30 8.88
N PHE A 34 3.52 -3.52 9.32
CA PHE A 34 4.47 -4.62 9.28
C PHE A 34 4.85 -4.99 7.84
N LEU A 35 3.87 -5.12 6.95
CA LEU A 35 4.10 -5.37 5.53
C LEU A 35 4.92 -4.24 4.89
N ALA A 36 4.65 -2.97 5.20
CA ALA A 36 5.43 -1.83 4.71
C ALA A 36 6.89 -1.93 5.17
N GLY A 37 7.13 -2.20 6.46
CA GLY A 37 8.49 -2.37 7.00
C GLY A 37 9.23 -3.55 6.38
N LEU A 38 8.57 -4.73 6.31
CA LEU A 38 9.13 -5.92 5.69
C LEU A 38 9.42 -5.70 4.20
N PHE A 39 8.52 -5.02 3.51
CA PHE A 39 8.66 -4.71 2.10
C PHE A 39 9.83 -3.76 1.85
N ALA A 40 9.97 -2.70 2.63
CA ALA A 40 11.13 -1.80 2.52
C ALA A 40 12.44 -2.55 2.78
N ALA A 41 12.46 -3.42 3.78
CA ALA A 41 13.63 -4.24 4.12
C ALA A 41 14.06 -5.20 3.01
N VAL A 42 13.15 -5.58 2.09
CA VAL A 42 13.47 -6.45 0.94
C VAL A 42 13.66 -5.66 -0.34
N SER A 43 12.72 -4.74 -0.65
CA SER A 43 12.67 -3.98 -1.90
C SER A 43 13.86 -3.03 -2.05
N VAL A 44 14.32 -2.39 -0.97
CA VAL A 44 15.46 -1.48 -1.04
C VAL A 44 16.77 -2.22 -1.33
N PRO A 45 17.16 -3.29 -0.61
CA PRO A 45 18.34 -4.08 -0.98
C PRO A 45 18.24 -4.70 -2.37
N LEU A 46 17.05 -5.17 -2.77
CA LEU A 46 16.83 -5.72 -4.10
C LEU A 46 17.06 -4.66 -5.19
N TRP A 47 16.57 -3.44 -4.98
CA TRP A 47 16.87 -2.33 -5.87
C TRP A 47 18.37 -2.03 -5.95
N VAL A 48 19.08 -2.00 -4.81
CA VAL A 48 20.54 -1.78 -4.80
C VAL A 48 21.25 -2.85 -5.64
N ALA A 49 20.86 -4.12 -5.49
CA ALA A 49 21.42 -5.21 -6.26
C ALA A 49 21.12 -5.10 -7.77
N LEU A 50 19.91 -4.68 -8.14
CA LEU A 50 19.51 -4.43 -9.53
C LEU A 50 20.29 -3.26 -10.14
N TYR A 51 20.40 -2.16 -9.39
CA TYR A 51 21.09 -0.95 -9.83
C TYR A 51 22.59 -1.17 -9.98
N ALA A 52 23.20 -1.98 -9.10
CA ALA A 52 24.60 -2.37 -9.17
C ALA A 52 24.88 -3.46 -10.23
N GLY A 53 23.85 -4.01 -10.88
CA GLY A 53 24.00 -5.09 -11.88
C GLY A 53 24.30 -6.47 -11.28
N GLY A 54 24.12 -6.67 -9.97
CA GLY A 54 24.32 -7.95 -9.30
C GLY A 54 23.16 -8.94 -9.46
N VAL A 55 21.98 -8.46 -9.85
CA VAL A 55 20.77 -9.26 -10.12
C VAL A 55 20.07 -8.70 -11.36
N ASP A 56 19.50 -9.58 -12.19
CA ASP A 56 18.63 -9.20 -13.31
C ASP A 56 17.25 -9.85 -13.14
N LEU A 57 16.21 -9.03 -13.00
CA LEU A 57 14.80 -9.47 -12.91
C LEU A 57 14.07 -9.42 -14.26
N ASN A 58 14.78 -9.18 -15.37
CA ASN A 58 14.21 -8.97 -16.69
C ASN A 58 13.11 -7.88 -16.66
N LEU A 59 13.42 -6.75 -16.02
CA LEU A 59 12.45 -5.68 -15.82
C LEU A 59 12.10 -5.00 -17.15
N THR A 60 10.80 -4.78 -17.37
CA THR A 60 10.31 -3.96 -18.48
C THR A 60 10.62 -2.47 -18.24
N ALA A 61 10.49 -2.03 -16.99
CA ALA A 61 10.87 -0.69 -16.57
C ALA A 61 12.37 -0.60 -16.21
N SER A 62 12.95 0.61 -16.26
CA SER A 62 14.32 0.82 -15.75
C SER A 62 14.40 0.53 -14.24
N PRO A 63 15.56 0.10 -13.69
CA PRO A 63 15.71 -0.15 -12.25
C PRO A 63 15.32 1.06 -11.37
N LEU A 64 15.57 2.28 -11.86
CA LEU A 64 15.18 3.51 -11.18
C LEU A 64 13.65 3.70 -11.16
N ALA A 65 12.98 3.51 -12.31
CA ALA A 65 11.53 3.61 -12.40
C ALA A 65 10.83 2.52 -11.58
N TRP A 66 11.40 1.30 -11.56
CA TRP A 66 10.94 0.20 -10.72
C TRP A 66 10.98 0.57 -9.24
N HIS A 67 12.11 1.10 -8.76
CA HIS A 67 12.23 1.52 -7.36
C HIS A 67 11.26 2.65 -6.99
N GLY A 68 11.13 3.66 -7.86
CA GLY A 68 10.17 4.73 -7.66
C GLY A 68 8.74 4.20 -7.51
N HIS A 69 8.34 3.25 -8.37
CA HIS A 69 7.04 2.59 -8.28
C HIS A 69 6.88 1.80 -6.97
N GLU A 70 7.86 1.01 -6.59
CA GLU A 70 7.82 0.20 -5.38
C GLU A 70 7.74 1.06 -4.11
N MET A 71 8.46 2.19 -4.04
CA MET A 71 8.43 3.08 -2.88
C MET A 71 7.11 3.88 -2.78
N LEU A 72 6.57 4.33 -3.91
CA LEU A 72 5.36 5.17 -3.93
C LEU A 72 4.06 4.37 -3.83
N PHE A 73 3.94 3.27 -4.56
CA PHE A 73 2.69 2.50 -4.62
C PHE A 73 2.74 1.26 -3.74
N GLY A 74 3.92 0.65 -3.57
CA GLY A 74 4.12 -0.52 -2.70
C GLY A 74 4.23 -0.13 -1.23
N TYR A 75 5.34 0.51 -0.85
CA TYR A 75 5.64 0.91 0.52
C TYR A 75 4.67 1.98 1.04
N THR A 76 4.60 3.12 0.35
CA THR A 76 3.77 4.24 0.78
C THR A 76 2.28 3.89 0.70
N GLY A 77 1.86 3.12 -0.33
CA GLY A 77 0.51 2.58 -0.41
C GLY A 77 0.14 1.69 0.78
N ALA A 78 1.04 0.81 1.23
CA ALA A 78 0.82 0.01 2.44
C ALA A 78 0.72 0.88 3.70
N ALA A 79 1.59 1.87 3.87
CA ALA A 79 1.53 2.80 5.01
C ALA A 79 0.21 3.60 5.02
N ILE A 80 -0.22 4.09 3.85
CA ILE A 80 -1.50 4.78 3.65
C ILE A 80 -2.68 3.88 4.04
N ALA A 81 -2.68 2.61 3.63
CA ALA A 81 -3.71 1.66 4.03
C ALA A 81 -3.74 1.45 5.55
N GLY A 82 -2.58 1.26 6.18
CA GLY A 82 -2.47 1.13 7.64
C GLY A 82 -3.05 2.34 8.38
N PHE A 83 -2.75 3.55 7.89
CA PHE A 83 -3.30 4.79 8.43
C PHE A 83 -4.83 4.86 8.26
N PHE A 84 -5.33 4.68 7.04
CA PHE A 84 -6.76 4.85 6.76
C PHE A 84 -7.65 3.81 7.43
N LEU A 85 -7.21 2.55 7.48
CA LEU A 85 -7.94 1.48 8.16
C LEU A 85 -8.06 1.70 9.68
N THR A 86 -7.21 2.56 10.23
CA THR A 86 -7.24 2.96 11.65
C THR A 86 -8.11 4.19 11.86
N VAL A 87 -7.92 5.21 11.04
CA VAL A 87 -8.50 6.53 11.30
C VAL A 87 -9.94 6.67 10.79
N VAL A 88 -10.29 5.99 9.68
CA VAL A 88 -11.63 6.12 9.07
C VAL A 88 -12.73 5.54 9.97
N PRO A 89 -12.58 4.34 10.57
CA PRO A 89 -13.55 3.85 11.55
C PRO A 89 -13.72 4.78 12.76
N ASN A 90 -12.63 5.41 13.21
CA ASN A 90 -12.67 6.38 14.31
C ASN A 90 -13.48 7.64 13.96
N TRP A 91 -13.40 8.13 12.72
CA TRP A 91 -14.21 9.28 12.29
C TRP A 91 -15.66 8.90 12.04
N THR A 92 -15.88 7.72 11.45
CA THR A 92 -17.19 7.32 10.93
C THR A 92 -18.05 6.62 11.98
N GLU A 93 -17.55 6.48 13.21
CA GLU A 93 -18.18 5.72 14.30
C GLU A 93 -18.52 4.27 13.89
N GLU A 94 -17.93 3.78 12.79
CA GLU A 94 -18.10 2.42 12.30
C GLU A 94 -17.19 1.45 13.05
N LYS A 95 -17.61 0.18 13.10
CA LYS A 95 -16.73 -0.89 13.60
C LYS A 95 -15.54 -1.03 12.66
N ALA A 96 -14.33 -0.94 13.21
CA ALA A 96 -13.10 -1.19 12.47
C ALA A 96 -13.19 -2.52 11.71
N ARG A 97 -12.84 -2.52 10.41
CA ARG A 97 -12.87 -3.73 9.60
C ARG A 97 -11.87 -4.75 10.16
N ARG A 98 -12.31 -5.99 10.34
CA ARG A 98 -11.53 -7.10 10.90
C ARG A 98 -11.71 -8.35 10.04
N GLY A 99 -10.80 -9.31 10.17
CA GLY A 99 -10.91 -10.62 9.53
C GLY A 99 -10.78 -10.56 8.00
N GLY A 100 -11.72 -11.18 7.29
CA GLY A 100 -11.60 -11.50 5.86
C GLY A 100 -11.32 -10.31 4.93
N VAL A 101 -11.85 -9.12 5.22
CA VAL A 101 -11.61 -7.93 4.36
C VAL A 101 -10.14 -7.49 4.42
N LEU A 102 -9.53 -7.53 5.61
CA LEU A 102 -8.11 -7.20 5.77
C LEU A 102 -7.23 -8.23 5.07
N ILE A 103 -7.56 -9.52 5.21
CA ILE A 103 -6.84 -10.61 4.55
C ILE A 103 -6.90 -10.43 3.03
N ALA A 104 -8.10 -10.18 2.47
CA ALA A 104 -8.26 -9.95 1.04
C ALA A 104 -7.45 -8.75 0.54
N LEU A 105 -7.46 -7.64 1.28
CA LEU A 105 -6.70 -6.44 0.89
C LEU A 105 -5.18 -6.66 0.99
N SER A 106 -4.71 -7.35 2.04
CA SER A 106 -3.30 -7.69 2.20
C SER A 106 -2.82 -8.67 1.13
N LEU A 107 -3.64 -9.65 0.75
CA LEU A 107 -3.35 -10.56 -0.36
C LEU A 107 -3.33 -9.82 -1.69
N ALA A 108 -4.30 -8.93 -1.96
CA ALA A 108 -4.32 -8.12 -3.16
C ALA A 108 -3.04 -7.27 -3.28
N TRP A 109 -2.62 -6.64 -2.18
CA TRP A 109 -1.36 -5.90 -2.11
C TRP A 109 -0.15 -6.80 -2.42
N LEU A 110 -0.06 -7.97 -1.77
CA LEU A 110 1.07 -8.88 -1.94
C LEU A 110 1.14 -9.43 -3.38
N ILE A 111 -0.01 -9.80 -3.95
CA ILE A 111 -0.12 -10.26 -5.34
C ILE A 111 0.32 -9.16 -6.30
N GLY A 112 -0.08 -7.91 -6.08
CA GLY A 112 0.37 -6.77 -6.88
C GLY A 112 1.90 -6.63 -6.87
N ARG A 113 2.53 -6.71 -5.70
CA ARG A 113 4.00 -6.63 -5.57
C ARG A 113 4.72 -7.76 -6.29
N ILE A 114 4.29 -9.00 -6.05
CA ILE A 114 4.88 -10.18 -6.69
C ILE A 114 4.70 -10.10 -8.21
N ALA A 115 3.51 -9.71 -8.69
CA ALA A 115 3.26 -9.54 -10.11
C ALA A 115 4.15 -8.47 -10.73
N PHE A 116 4.36 -7.34 -10.05
CA PHE A 116 5.24 -6.28 -10.52
C PHE A 116 6.71 -6.69 -10.55
N TRP A 117 7.15 -7.53 -9.61
CA TRP A 117 8.51 -8.11 -9.64
C TRP A 117 8.67 -9.14 -10.77
N ALA A 118 7.59 -9.84 -11.11
CA ALA A 118 7.53 -10.81 -12.20
C ALA A 118 7.10 -10.20 -13.56
N GLN A 119 7.23 -8.87 -13.73
CA GLN A 119 6.77 -8.17 -14.93
C GLN A 119 7.45 -8.60 -16.23
N GLY A 120 8.65 -9.20 -16.15
CA GLY A 120 9.36 -9.77 -17.28
C GLY A 120 8.90 -11.16 -17.70
N VAL A 121 8.01 -11.79 -16.93
CA VAL A 121 7.53 -13.17 -17.15
C VAL A 121 6.02 -13.21 -17.37
N LEU A 122 5.28 -12.35 -16.68
CA LEU A 122 3.81 -12.29 -16.78
C LEU A 122 3.35 -11.36 -17.90
N PRO A 123 2.21 -11.64 -18.55
CA PRO A 123 1.56 -10.68 -19.43
C PRO A 123 1.31 -9.37 -18.67
N TYR A 124 1.78 -8.25 -19.22
CA TYR A 124 1.80 -6.98 -18.49
C TYR A 124 0.41 -6.49 -18.04
N GLY A 125 -0.66 -6.95 -18.70
CA GLY A 125 -2.04 -6.65 -18.27
C GLY A 125 -2.46 -7.29 -16.97
N MET A 126 -1.95 -8.48 -16.70
CA MET A 126 -2.16 -9.13 -15.42
C MET A 126 -1.39 -8.40 -14.32
N VAL A 127 -0.18 -7.92 -14.63
CA VAL A 127 0.64 -7.12 -13.71
C VAL A 127 -0.09 -5.82 -13.34
N MET A 128 -0.54 -5.06 -14.34
CA MET A 128 -1.31 -3.83 -14.15
C MET A 128 -2.58 -4.09 -13.34
N ALA A 129 -3.37 -5.11 -13.69
CA ALA A 129 -4.61 -5.42 -12.98
C ALA A 129 -4.36 -5.81 -11.52
N ALA A 130 -3.35 -6.65 -11.26
CA ALA A 130 -2.96 -7.06 -9.92
C ALA A 130 -2.49 -5.89 -9.05
N ASP A 131 -1.68 -4.99 -9.62
CA ASP A 131 -1.17 -3.81 -8.92
C ASP A 131 -2.28 -2.80 -8.59
N MET A 132 -3.15 -2.52 -9.57
CA MET A 132 -4.29 -1.61 -9.40
C MET A 132 -5.30 -2.12 -8.37
N ALA A 133 -5.50 -3.43 -8.25
CA ALA A 133 -6.54 -4.02 -7.42
C ALA A 133 -6.45 -3.58 -5.95
N PHE A 134 -5.24 -3.42 -5.43
CA PHE A 134 -5.02 -2.96 -4.05
C PHE A 134 -5.51 -1.52 -3.83
N LEU A 135 -5.06 -0.56 -4.65
CA LEU A 135 -5.42 0.85 -4.49
C LEU A 135 -6.91 1.08 -4.74
N LEU A 136 -7.50 0.39 -5.73
CA LEU A 136 -8.94 0.44 -6.01
C LEU A 136 -9.75 -0.15 -4.86
N GLY A 137 -9.32 -1.29 -4.32
CA GLY A 137 -9.95 -1.92 -3.17
C GLY A 137 -9.89 -1.03 -1.92
N LEU A 138 -8.73 -0.43 -1.65
CA LEU A 138 -8.55 0.53 -0.56
C LEU A 138 -9.46 1.75 -0.76
N PHE A 139 -9.43 2.35 -1.95
CA PHE A 139 -10.28 3.51 -2.27
C PHE A 139 -11.76 3.21 -2.01
N TRP A 140 -12.26 2.06 -2.46
CA TRP A 140 -13.65 1.66 -2.22
C TRP A 140 -13.99 1.55 -0.72
N LEU A 141 -13.09 0.95 0.06
CA LEU A 141 -13.29 0.79 1.51
C LEU A 141 -13.32 2.13 2.25
N ILE A 142 -12.57 3.12 1.77
CA ILE A 142 -12.48 4.46 2.37
C ILE A 142 -13.59 5.39 1.86
N TYR A 143 -13.91 5.32 0.57
CA TYR A 143 -14.96 6.10 -0.07
C TYR A 143 -16.33 5.81 0.54
N ARG A 144 -16.70 4.53 0.68
CA ARG A 144 -18.04 4.12 1.12
C ARG A 144 -18.54 4.82 2.39
N PRO A 145 -17.79 4.84 3.52
CA PRO A 145 -18.25 5.51 4.73
C PRO A 145 -18.09 7.05 4.68
N LEU A 146 -17.22 7.59 3.81
CA LEU A 146 -16.98 9.03 3.69
C LEU A 146 -18.00 9.76 2.80
N VAL A 147 -18.81 9.03 2.02
CA VAL A 147 -19.89 9.63 1.21
C VAL A 147 -20.98 10.27 2.06
N ASP A 148 -21.12 9.86 3.32
CA ASP A 148 -22.07 10.50 4.24
C ASP A 148 -21.69 11.97 4.46
N PRO A 149 -22.62 12.94 4.20
CA PRO A 149 -22.39 14.36 4.41
C PRO A 149 -21.90 14.74 5.82
N LYS A 150 -22.17 13.90 6.83
CA LYS A 150 -21.65 14.03 8.21
C LYS A 150 -20.11 14.13 8.23
N TYR A 151 -19.42 13.48 7.29
CA TYR A 151 -17.95 13.40 7.21
C TYR A 151 -17.33 14.22 6.07
N ARG A 152 -18.01 15.30 5.66
CA ARG A 152 -17.57 16.20 4.57
C ARG A 152 -16.13 16.73 4.68
N ARG A 153 -15.61 16.91 5.89
CA ARG A 153 -14.23 17.41 6.11
C ARG A 153 -13.20 16.33 5.78
N GLN A 154 -13.53 15.08 6.07
CA GLN A 154 -12.69 13.91 5.82
C GLN A 154 -12.74 13.48 4.35
N PHE A 155 -13.73 13.95 3.58
CA PHE A 155 -13.82 13.67 2.15
C PHE A 155 -12.60 14.14 1.33
N VAL A 156 -11.78 15.04 1.88
CA VAL A 156 -10.50 15.49 1.26
C VAL A 156 -9.55 14.34 0.91
N PHE A 157 -9.64 13.20 1.59
CA PHE A 157 -8.77 12.04 1.30
C PHE A 157 -9.19 11.27 0.05
N VAL A 158 -10.45 11.36 -0.37
CA VAL A 158 -10.96 10.71 -1.58
C VAL A 158 -10.24 11.20 -2.84
N PRO A 159 -10.15 12.51 -3.14
CA PRO A 159 -9.40 12.97 -4.31
C PRO A 159 -7.90 12.68 -4.20
N ILE A 160 -7.31 12.68 -3.00
CA ILE A 160 -5.88 12.31 -2.81
C ILE A 160 -5.63 10.85 -3.24
N LEU A 161 -6.47 9.93 -2.77
CA LEU A 161 -6.40 8.53 -3.20
C LEU A 161 -6.71 8.37 -4.70
N GLY A 162 -7.65 9.17 -5.23
CA GLY A 162 -7.95 9.21 -6.66
C GLY A 162 -6.76 9.63 -7.50
N VAL A 163 -6.01 10.65 -7.07
CA VAL A 163 -4.76 11.08 -7.72
C VAL A 163 -3.71 9.99 -7.64
N LEU A 164 -3.57 9.30 -6.50
CA LEU A 164 -2.63 8.20 -6.35
C LEU A 164 -2.96 7.03 -7.30
N ILE A 165 -4.23 6.67 -7.45
CA ILE A 165 -4.70 5.67 -8.42
C ILE A 165 -4.40 6.12 -9.85
N ALA A 166 -4.74 7.36 -10.19
CA ALA A 166 -4.49 7.90 -11.53
C ALA A 166 -3.00 7.92 -11.86
N ALA A 167 -2.15 8.35 -10.92
CA ALA A 167 -0.70 8.32 -11.06
C ALA A 167 -0.18 6.90 -11.28
N ASN A 168 -0.69 5.91 -10.52
CA ASN A 168 -0.27 4.52 -10.70
C ASN A 168 -0.70 3.97 -12.08
N ALA A 169 -1.93 4.25 -12.49
CA ALA A 169 -2.42 3.90 -13.81
C ALA A 169 -1.59 4.55 -14.94
N MET A 170 -1.19 5.81 -14.77
CA MET A 170 -0.30 6.51 -15.72
C MET A 170 1.06 5.83 -15.85
N VAL A 171 1.65 5.38 -14.74
CA VAL A 171 2.91 4.62 -14.76
C VAL A 171 2.74 3.31 -15.54
N HIS A 172 1.69 2.54 -15.26
CA HIS A 172 1.41 1.32 -16.01
C HIS A 172 1.15 1.56 -17.49
N MET A 173 0.39 2.61 -17.84
CA MET A 173 0.15 2.97 -19.24
C MET A 173 1.47 3.33 -19.95
N GLY A 174 2.38 4.03 -19.29
CA GLY A 174 3.70 4.34 -19.83
C GLY A 174 4.54 3.09 -20.12
N ILE A 175 4.56 2.14 -19.18
CA ILE A 175 5.29 0.87 -19.35
C ILE A 175 4.59 -0.01 -20.42
N TRP A 176 3.26 -0.05 -20.44
CA TRP A 176 2.52 -0.78 -21.47
C TRP A 176 2.84 -0.25 -22.87
N ALA A 177 2.84 1.08 -23.03
CA ALA A 177 3.18 1.72 -24.29
C ALA A 177 4.62 1.40 -24.73
N SER A 178 5.58 1.34 -23.79
CA SER A 178 6.97 1.00 -24.14
C SER A 178 7.13 -0.44 -24.65
N ILE A 179 6.32 -1.38 -24.14
CA ILE A 179 6.28 -2.77 -24.65
C ILE A 179 5.77 -2.79 -26.10
N GLY A 180 4.66 -2.10 -26.37
CA GLY A 180 4.03 -2.07 -27.70
C GLY A 180 4.87 -1.37 -28.77
N ALA A 181 5.73 -0.44 -28.38
CA ALA A 181 6.63 0.27 -29.28
C ALA A 181 7.86 -0.56 -29.74
N GLY A 182 7.95 -1.85 -29.36
CA GLY A 182 9.13 -2.69 -29.64
C GLY A 182 10.37 -2.27 -28.84
N GLY A 183 10.20 -1.42 -27.83
CA GLY A 183 11.26 -0.89 -27.00
C GLY A 183 11.73 -1.95 -26.01
N THR A 184 12.81 -2.66 -26.35
CA THR A 184 13.86 -2.83 -25.36
C THR A 184 14.14 -1.42 -24.82
N GLY A 185 13.88 -1.16 -23.53
CA GLY A 185 14.03 0.17 -22.93
C GLY A 185 15.35 0.84 -23.31
N PRO A 186 15.48 2.17 -23.20
CA PRO A 186 16.62 2.92 -23.74
C PRO A 186 17.96 2.33 -23.26
N ARG A 187 18.60 1.50 -24.10
CA ARG A 187 19.91 0.90 -23.84
C ARG A 187 21.05 1.75 -24.40
N GLU A 188 20.77 2.77 -25.19
CA GLU A 188 21.78 3.63 -25.80
C GLU A 188 21.25 5.06 -25.88
N GLY A 189 21.69 5.96 -24.98
CA GLY A 189 21.27 7.37 -25.08
C GLY A 189 21.71 8.28 -23.93
N CYS A 190 21.92 7.76 -22.71
CA CYS A 190 22.48 8.57 -21.63
C CYS A 190 24.02 8.55 -21.68
N ARG A 191 24.60 9.11 -22.74
CA ARG A 191 25.98 9.62 -22.69
C ARG A 191 25.89 11.02 -22.10
N TRP A 192 26.26 11.19 -20.83
CA TRP A 192 26.26 12.51 -20.20
C TRP A 192 27.29 13.41 -20.90
N PRO A 193 26.97 14.68 -21.23
CA PRO A 193 27.83 15.55 -22.06
C PRO A 193 29.23 15.81 -21.49
N TRP A 194 29.47 15.49 -20.22
CA TRP A 194 30.68 15.84 -19.48
C TRP A 194 31.65 14.67 -19.29
N THR A 195 31.54 13.61 -20.11
CA THR A 195 32.45 12.46 -20.13
C THR A 195 33.38 12.49 -21.35
N GLY A 196 33.98 13.66 -21.59
CA GLY A 196 34.99 13.91 -22.64
C GLY A 196 36.25 14.50 -22.05
#